data_AF-A0A353RRT9-F1
#
_entry.id   AF-A0A353RRT9-F1
#
_cell.length_a   1.000
_cell.length_b   1.000
_cell.length_c   1.000
_cell.angle_alpha   90.00
_cell.angle_beta   90.00
_cell.angle_gamma   90.00
#
_symmetry.space_group_name_H-M   'P 1'
#
loop_
_entity.id
_entity.type
_entity.pdbx_description
1 polymer ?
#
loop_
_entity_poly.entity_id
_entity_poly.type
_entity_poly.pdbx_seq_one_letter_code
_entity_poly.pdbx_strand_id
1 'polypeptide(L)'
;MQSPWEKLKQFHWNDRRLILVAVIIVLILLMMDFNNRMVRALELEQQAEAMTTRMAELEQTKVYLEAQIAYATSEKAVEQWAREDAKLIKEGDIPIIILLPSKPTPTPTPVPRVEDKPLSNLEIWKELFLGE
;
A
#
# COMPACT_ATOMS: atom_id res chain seq x y z
N MET A 1 0.31 28.33 -71.96
CA MET A 1 0.11 27.84 -70.57
C MET A 1 -0.35 26.40 -70.64
N GLN A 2 0.54 25.45 -70.35
CA GLN A 2 0.20 24.02 -70.39
C GLN A 2 -0.37 23.59 -69.04
N SER A 3 -1.53 22.96 -69.07
CA SER A 3 -2.28 22.51 -67.89
C SER A 3 -1.48 21.48 -67.08
N PRO A 4 -1.46 21.54 -65.74
CA PRO A 4 -0.77 20.57 -64.88
C PRO A 4 -1.28 19.13 -65.08
N TRP A 5 -2.47 18.97 -65.64
CA TRP A 5 -3.11 17.70 -65.93
C TRP A 5 -2.50 16.95 -67.13
N GLU A 6 -1.90 17.66 -68.09
CA GLU A 6 -1.24 17.02 -69.25
C GLU A 6 0.07 16.34 -68.85
N LYS A 7 0.82 16.92 -67.90
CA LYS A 7 2.05 16.31 -67.36
C LYS A 7 1.78 15.03 -66.59
N LEU A 8 0.61 14.93 -65.95
CA LEU A 8 0.18 13.74 -65.22
C LEU A 8 -0.15 12.56 -66.14
N LYS A 9 -0.59 12.85 -67.38
CA LYS A 9 -1.00 11.83 -68.36
C LYS A 9 0.16 11.31 -69.20
N GLN A 10 1.21 12.11 -69.37
CA GLN A 10 2.49 11.74 -70.03
C GLN A 10 3.42 10.94 -69.09
N PHE A 11 3.03 10.77 -67.83
CA PHE A 11 3.79 9.99 -66.86
C PHE A 11 3.60 8.51 -67.16
N HIS A 12 4.69 7.82 -67.50
CA HIS A 12 4.64 6.40 -67.83
C HIS A 12 4.35 5.56 -66.58
N TRP A 13 3.05 5.39 -66.26
CA TRP A 13 2.53 4.56 -65.15
C TRP A 13 3.01 3.09 -65.16
N ASN A 14 3.70 2.68 -66.22
CA ASN A 14 4.23 1.33 -66.42
C ASN A 14 5.64 1.12 -65.84
N ASP A 15 6.28 2.16 -65.31
CA ASP A 15 7.55 1.98 -64.59
C ASP A 15 7.29 1.32 -63.24
N ARG A 16 7.74 0.07 -63.08
CA ARG A 16 7.69 -0.69 -61.81
C ARG A 16 8.17 0.13 -60.61
N ARG A 17 9.06 1.10 -60.85
CA ARG A 17 9.58 2.04 -59.84
C ARG A 17 8.50 2.97 -59.28
N LEU A 18 7.55 3.42 -60.08
CA LEU A 18 6.45 4.29 -59.63
C LEU A 18 5.44 3.54 -58.79
N ILE A 19 5.09 2.33 -59.19
CA ILE A 19 4.24 1.44 -58.39
C ILE A 19 4.92 1.14 -57.04
N LEU A 20 6.23 0.88 -57.05
CA LEU A 20 7.00 0.61 -55.84
C LEU A 20 7.03 1.83 -54.90
N VAL A 21 7.23 3.05 -55.43
CA VAL A 21 7.14 4.29 -54.64
C VAL A 21 5.74 4.51 -54.08
N ALA A 22 4.69 4.28 -54.86
CA ALA A 22 3.31 4.39 -54.39
C ALA A 22 3.01 3.40 -53.27
N VAL A 23 3.47 2.14 -53.39
CA VAL A 23 3.33 1.12 -52.34
C VAL A 23 4.07 1.53 -51.06
N ILE A 24 5.28 2.07 -51.16
CA ILE A 24 6.02 2.58 -50.00
C ILE A 24 5.25 3.71 -49.31
N ILE A 25 4.71 4.66 -50.06
CA ILE A 25 3.92 5.77 -49.49
C ILE A 25 2.69 5.22 -48.75
N VAL A 26 1.97 4.29 -49.38
CA VAL A 26 0.81 3.64 -48.73
C VAL A 26 1.23 2.91 -47.46
N LEU A 27 2.36 2.19 -47.48
CA LEU A 27 2.86 1.47 -46.32
C LEU A 27 3.23 2.41 -45.17
N ILE A 28 3.84 3.56 -45.46
CA ILE A 28 4.14 4.59 -44.45
C ILE A 28 2.85 5.14 -43.84
N LEU A 29 1.84 5.46 -44.66
CA LEU A 29 0.55 5.96 -44.17
C LEU A 29 -0.16 4.91 -43.31
N LEU A 30 -0.14 3.64 -43.72
CA LEU A 30 -0.75 2.54 -42.96
C LEU A 30 -0.04 2.35 -41.62
N MET A 31 1.30 2.41 -41.62
CA MET A 31 2.11 2.27 -40.41
C MET A 31 1.88 3.44 -39.46
N MET A 32 1.71 4.66 -39.98
CA MET A 32 1.34 5.84 -39.20
C MET A 32 -0.08 5.70 -38.59
N ASP A 33 -1.08 5.31 -39.38
CA ASP A 33 -2.45 5.13 -38.89
C ASP A 33 -2.51 4.01 -37.85
N PHE A 34 -1.86 2.87 -38.12
CA PHE A 34 -1.78 1.75 -37.20
C PHE A 34 -1.11 2.15 -35.88
N ASN A 35 0.03 2.83 -35.92
CA ASN A 35 0.72 3.27 -34.72
C ASN A 35 -0.17 4.23 -33.91
N ASN A 36 -0.77 5.22 -34.57
CA ASN A 36 -1.68 6.16 -33.91
C ASN A 36 -2.90 5.47 -33.29
N ARG A 37 -3.46 4.44 -33.93
CA ARG A 37 -4.57 3.65 -33.37
C ARG A 37 -4.13 2.81 -32.19
N MET A 38 -2.97 2.18 -32.28
CA MET A 38 -2.40 1.37 -31.19
C MET A 38 -2.15 2.20 -29.94
N VAL A 39 -1.50 3.36 -30.09
CA VAL A 39 -1.22 4.26 -28.95
C VAL A 39 -2.52 4.72 -28.29
N ARG A 40 -3.53 5.12 -29.07
CA ARG A 40 -4.84 5.51 -28.54
C ARG A 40 -5.56 4.36 -27.83
N ALA A 41 -5.45 3.13 -28.36
CA ALA A 41 -6.05 1.96 -27.71
C ALA A 41 -5.40 1.69 -26.35
N LEU A 42 -4.07 1.72 -26.28
CA LEU A 42 -3.32 1.55 -25.03
C LEU A 42 -3.63 2.65 -24.01
N GLU A 43 -3.73 3.90 -24.46
CA GLU A 43 -4.08 5.02 -23.59
C GLU A 43 -5.49 4.87 -23.02
N LEU A 44 -6.47 4.47 -23.84
CA LEU A 44 -7.84 4.20 -23.38
C LEU A 44 -7.92 3.04 -22.40
N GLU A 45 -7.15 1.97 -22.64
CA GLU A 45 -7.08 0.82 -21.74
C GLU A 45 -6.50 1.21 -20.37
N GLN A 46 -5.40 1.97 -20.35
CA GLN A 46 -4.82 2.49 -19.11
C GLN A 46 -5.78 3.41 -18.35
N GLN A 47 -6.50 4.28 -19.06
CA GLN A 47 -7.52 5.13 -18.45
C GLN A 47 -8.67 4.30 -17.85
N ALA A 48 -9.14 3.28 -18.56
CA ALA A 48 -10.18 2.39 -18.05
C ALA A 48 -9.72 1.65 -16.80
N GLU A 49 -8.51 1.07 -16.80
CA GLU A 49 -7.95 0.37 -15.65
C GLU A 49 -7.80 1.31 -14.43
N ALA A 50 -7.29 2.53 -14.64
CA ALA A 50 -7.19 3.53 -13.58
C ALA A 50 -8.57 3.91 -13.00
N MET A 51 -9.60 4.03 -13.84
CA MET A 51 -10.97 4.31 -13.38
C MET A 51 -11.56 3.15 -12.61
N THR A 52 -11.39 1.91 -13.07
CA THR A 52 -11.88 0.72 -12.34
C THR A 52 -11.24 0.59 -10.96
N THR A 53 -9.94 0.86 -10.85
CA THR A 53 -9.22 0.86 -9.56
C THR A 53 -9.80 1.90 -8.61
N ARG A 54 -10.03 3.13 -9.09
CA ARG A 54 -10.66 4.20 -8.28
C ARG A 54 -12.07 3.83 -7.84
N MET A 55 -12.86 3.21 -8.72
CA MET A 55 -14.21 2.77 -8.38
C MET A 55 -14.19 1.71 -7.27
N ALA A 56 -13.28 0.74 -7.34
CA ALA A 56 -13.14 -0.28 -6.31
C ALA A 56 -12.74 0.33 -4.95
N GLU A 57 -11.81 1.28 -4.94
CA GLU A 57 -11.42 2.00 -3.71
C GLU A 57 -12.58 2.81 -3.11
N LEU A 58 -13.34 3.50 -3.95
CA LEU A 58 -14.52 4.26 -3.55
C LEU A 58 -15.63 3.35 -2.99
N GLU A 59 -15.85 2.19 -3.61
CA GLU A 59 -16.83 1.22 -3.15
C GLU A 59 -16.44 0.61 -1.79
N GLN A 60 -15.17 0.27 -1.59
CA GLN A 60 -14.67 -0.17 -0.28
C GLN A 60 -14.84 0.90 0.79
N THR A 61 -14.52 2.16 0.46
CA THR A 61 -14.70 3.30 1.37
C THR A 61 -16.16 3.49 1.73
N LYS A 62 -17.07 3.36 0.75
CA LYS A 62 -18.51 3.44 0.96
C LYS A 62 -18.98 2.36 1.93
N VAL A 63 -18.61 1.10 1.71
CA VAL A 63 -19.01 -0.03 2.59
C VAL A 63 -18.50 0.21 4.02
N TYR A 64 -17.26 0.68 4.17
CA TYR A 64 -16.69 1.02 5.48
C TYR A 64 -17.47 2.14 6.19
N LEU A 65 -17.82 3.20 5.46
CA LEU A 65 -18.62 4.31 5.99
C LEU A 65 -20.05 3.88 6.34
N GLU A 66 -20.68 3.06 5.51
CA GLU A 66 -22.01 2.49 5.78
C GLU A 66 -22.01 1.63 7.04
N ALA A 67 -20.97 0.82 7.25
CA ALA A 67 -20.81 0.03 8.47
C ALA A 67 -20.65 0.91 9.72
N GLN A 68 -19.90 2.00 9.63
CA GLN A 68 -19.76 2.96 10.73
C GLN A 68 -21.07 3.69 11.04
N ILE A 69 -21.83 4.09 10.01
CA ILE A 69 -23.15 4.71 10.19
C ILE A 69 -24.08 3.72 10.88
N ALA A 70 -24.14 2.48 10.40
CA ALA A 70 -24.95 1.43 11.02
C ALA A 70 -24.59 1.21 12.49
N TYR A 71 -23.28 1.16 12.80
CA TYR A 71 -22.80 1.09 14.17
C TYR A 71 -23.23 2.29 15.01
N ALA A 72 -22.99 3.51 14.55
CA ALA A 72 -23.33 4.75 15.26
C ALA A 72 -24.84 4.88 15.53
N THR A 73 -25.69 4.35 14.64
CA THR A 73 -27.14 4.32 14.83
C THR A 73 -27.65 3.17 15.70
N SER A 74 -26.77 2.23 16.09
CA SER A 74 -27.16 1.05 16.87
C SER A 74 -27.24 1.34 18.37
N GLU A 75 -28.10 0.59 19.07
CA GLU A 75 -28.18 0.64 20.54
C GLU A 75 -26.86 0.28 21.23
N LYS A 76 -26.03 -0.56 20.57
CA LYS A 76 -24.71 -0.93 21.08
C LYS A 76 -23.76 0.27 21.17
N ALA A 77 -23.80 1.17 20.20
CA ALA A 77 -22.99 2.40 20.26
C ALA A 77 -23.48 3.33 21.39
N VAL A 78 -24.80 3.41 21.60
CA VAL A 78 -25.38 4.16 22.73
C VAL A 78 -24.96 3.55 24.07
N GLU A 79 -25.00 2.23 24.21
CA GLU A 79 -24.53 1.55 25.42
C GLU A 79 -23.03 1.77 25.64
N GLN A 80 -22.20 1.61 24.61
CA GLN A 80 -20.76 1.85 24.75
C GLN A 80 -20.47 3.28 25.21
N TRP A 81 -21.08 4.28 24.58
CA TRP A 81 -20.95 5.68 24.99
C TRP A 81 -21.42 5.89 26.44
N ALA A 82 -22.56 5.30 26.82
CA ALA A 82 -23.09 5.40 28.18
C ALA A 82 -22.08 4.86 29.20
N ARG A 83 -21.40 3.75 28.89
CA ARG A 83 -20.46 3.06 29.79
C ARG A 83 -19.09 3.75 29.85
N GLU A 84 -18.55 4.12 28.69
CA GLU A 84 -17.16 4.58 28.56
C GLU A 84 -17.03 6.09 28.80
N ASP A 85 -17.82 6.89 28.07
CA ASP A 85 -17.71 8.35 28.10
C ASP A 85 -18.55 8.95 29.21
N ALA A 86 -19.82 8.57 29.29
CA ALA A 86 -20.76 9.11 30.27
C ALA A 86 -20.63 8.45 31.65
N LYS A 87 -19.90 7.32 31.75
CA LYS A 87 -19.69 6.54 32.98
C LYS A 87 -21.00 6.22 33.72
N LEU A 88 -22.07 6.03 32.96
CA LEU A 88 -23.39 5.68 33.44
C LEU A 88 -23.41 4.19 33.79
N ILE A 89 -24.10 3.89 34.88
CA ILE A 89 -24.32 2.53 35.37
C ILE A 89 -25.72 2.06 34.99
N LYS A 90 -25.85 0.78 34.65
CA LYS A 90 -27.15 0.12 34.46
C LYS A 90 -27.59 -0.47 35.80
N GLU A 91 -28.89 -0.68 35.93
CA GLU A 91 -29.48 -1.28 37.13
C GLU A 91 -28.89 -2.68 37.35
N GLY A 92 -28.18 -2.86 38.47
CA GLY A 92 -27.46 -4.10 38.81
C GLY A 92 -25.92 -4.02 38.73
N ASP A 93 -25.34 -2.94 38.21
CA ASP A 93 -23.88 -2.79 38.15
C ASP A 93 -23.28 -2.26 39.47
N ILE A 94 -22.07 -2.71 39.81
CA ILE A 94 -21.29 -2.24 40.97
C ILE A 94 -20.12 -1.38 40.48
N PRO A 95 -20.14 -0.04 40.66
CA PRO A 95 -19.05 0.81 40.22
C PRO A 95 -17.80 0.61 41.09
N ILE A 96 -16.67 0.24 40.47
CA ILE A 96 -15.38 0.11 41.13
C ILE A 96 -14.52 1.33 40.78
N ILE A 97 -14.16 2.13 41.79
CA ILE A 97 -13.25 3.26 41.63
C ILE A 97 -11.85 2.80 42.03
N ILE A 98 -10.91 2.81 41.08
CA ILE A 98 -9.50 2.52 41.36
C ILE A 98 -8.89 3.76 42.03
N LEU A 99 -8.65 3.67 43.33
CA LEU A 99 -7.89 4.66 44.08
C LEU A 99 -6.41 4.36 43.86
N LEU A 100 -5.62 5.35 43.40
CA LEU A 100 -4.17 5.19 43.40
C LEU A 100 -3.70 5.02 44.85
N PRO A 101 -2.76 4.09 45.12
CA PRO A 101 -2.22 3.93 46.46
C PRO A 101 -1.53 5.23 46.88
N SER A 102 -2.09 5.88 47.89
CA SER A 102 -1.52 7.05 48.55
C SER A 102 -0.25 6.61 49.28
N LYS A 103 0.89 6.78 48.60
CA LYS A 103 2.28 6.61 49.04
C LYS A 103 2.95 5.33 48.48
N PRO A 104 4.09 5.47 47.77
CA PRO A 104 4.93 4.32 47.48
C PRO A 104 5.48 3.77 48.80
N THR A 105 5.18 2.51 49.10
CA THR A 105 5.92 1.77 50.13
C THR A 105 7.37 1.67 49.67
N PRO A 106 8.37 2.16 50.43
CA PRO A 106 9.76 2.05 50.02
C PRO A 106 10.14 0.58 49.91
N THR A 107 10.48 0.14 48.71
CA THR A 107 11.04 -1.19 48.47
C THR A 107 12.41 -1.26 49.14
N PRO A 108 12.69 -2.26 49.99
CA PRO A 108 14.01 -2.40 50.60
C PRO A 108 15.07 -2.63 49.52
N THR A 109 16.14 -1.84 49.56
CA THR A 109 17.31 -2.03 48.70
C THR A 109 17.87 -3.44 48.93
N PRO A 110 18.00 -4.28 47.89
CA PRO A 110 18.56 -5.62 48.05
C PRO A 110 20.01 -5.52 48.53
N VAL A 111 20.32 -6.25 49.60
CA VAL A 111 21.70 -6.40 50.08
C VAL A 111 22.48 -7.18 49.02
N PRO A 112 23.66 -6.71 48.56
CA PRO A 112 24.46 -7.44 47.59
C PRO A 112 24.77 -8.84 48.13
N ARG A 113 24.36 -9.87 47.41
CA ARG A 113 24.80 -11.24 47.65
C ARG A 113 26.30 -11.26 47.37
N VAL A 114 27.11 -11.66 48.35
CA VAL A 114 28.53 -11.89 48.14
C VAL A 114 28.62 -12.99 47.08
N GLU A 115 29.11 -12.64 45.90
CA GLU A 115 29.43 -13.61 44.86
C GLU A 115 30.66 -14.37 45.33
N ASP A 116 30.54 -15.69 45.47
CA ASP A 116 31.70 -16.56 45.65
C ASP A 116 32.54 -16.45 44.38
N LYS A 117 33.65 -15.71 44.48
CA LYS A 117 34.57 -15.51 43.36
C LYS A 117 35.13 -16.88 42.97
N PRO A 118 34.90 -17.38 41.74
CA PRO A 118 35.46 -18.65 41.34
C PRO A 118 36.99 -18.57 41.38
N LEU A 119 37.62 -19.61 41.91
CA LEU A 119 39.09 -19.74 41.93
C LEU A 119 39.63 -19.59 40.51
N SER A 120 40.72 -18.84 40.37
CA SER A 120 41.39 -18.66 39.09
C SER A 120 41.94 -20.00 38.61
N ASN A 121 41.95 -20.24 37.29
CA ASN A 121 42.52 -21.47 36.71
C ASN A 121 43.94 -21.75 37.21
N LEU A 122 44.75 -20.71 37.49
CA LEU A 122 46.09 -20.87 38.06
C LEU A 122 46.08 -21.37 39.50
N GLU A 123 45.10 -20.96 40.31
CA GLU A 123 44.93 -21.45 41.69
C GLU A 123 44.55 -22.93 41.67
N ILE A 124 43.64 -23.32 40.77
CA ILE A 124 43.24 -24.71 40.53
C ILE A 124 44.46 -25.56 40.12
N TRP A 125 45.29 -25.07 39.19
CA TRP A 125 46.49 -25.78 38.76
C TRP A 125 47.54 -25.90 39.88
N LYS A 126 47.68 -24.86 40.70
CA LYS A 126 48.61 -24.88 41.83
C LYS A 126 48.19 -25.94 42.85
N GLU A 127 46.89 -26.03 43.16
CA GLU A 127 46.32 -27.03 44.06
C GLU A 127 46.54 -28.46 43.53
N LEU A 128 46.27 -28.69 42.24
CA LEU A 128 46.45 -30.01 41.59
C LEU A 128 47.89 -30.52 41.61
N PHE A 129 48.89 -29.64 41.53
CA PHE A 129 50.30 -30.04 41.44
C PHE A 129 51.06 -29.98 42.78
N LEU A 130 50.64 -29.13 43.72
CA LEU A 130 51.37 -28.90 44.97
C LEU A 130 50.64 -29.45 46.21
N GLY A 131 49.39 -29.89 46.09
CA GLY A 131 48.74 -30.80 47.02
C GLY A 131 48.70 -30.35 48.48
N GLU A 132 48.33 -29.09 48.74
CA GLU A 132 47.63 -28.74 49.99
C GLU A 132 46.15 -28.58 49.71
#